data_AF-A0A7V2T2D4-F1
#
_entry.id   AF-A0A7V2T2D4-F1
#
_cell.length_a   1.000
_cell.length_b   1.000
_cell.length_c   1.000
_cell.angle_alpha   90.00
_cell.angle_beta   90.00
_cell.angle_gamma   90.00
#
_symmetry.space_group_name_H-M   'P 1'
#
loop_
_entity.id
_entity.type
_entity.pdbx_description
1 polymer ?
#
loop_
_entity_poly.entity_id
_entity_poly.type
_entity_poly.pdbx_seq_one_letter_code
_entity_poly.pdbx_strand_id
1 'polypeptide(L)' 'LYRCHTIMNCAEACPKDLNPAKAIADIKRLLVKRRI' A
#
# COMPACT_ATOMS: atom_id res chain seq x y z
N LEU A 1 -1.43 -0.03 8.24
CA LEU A 1 -1.39 -1.11 7.22
C LEU A 1 -2.69 -1.92 7.16
N TYR A 2 -3.14 -2.48 8.29
CA TYR A 2 -4.32 -3.35 8.35
C TYR A 2 -5.66 -2.66 8.03
N ARG A 3 -5.71 -1.32 8.09
CA ARG A 3 -6.86 -0.49 7.69
C ARG A 3 -6.93 -0.17 6.19
N CYS A 4 -5.95 -0.59 5.40
CA CYS A 4 -5.99 -0.37 3.96
C CYS A 4 -6.77 -1.52 3.29
N HIS A 5 -7.92 -1.19 2.74
CA HIS A 5 -8.85 -2.08 2.03
C HIS A 5 -8.65 -2.10 0.51
N THR A 6 -7.53 -1.56 0.02
CA THR A 6 -7.19 -1.59 -1.42
C THR A 6 -8.23 -0.86 -2.29
N ILE A 7 -8.84 0.21 -1.76
CA ILE A 7 -9.82 1.04 -2.49
C ILE A 7 -9.13 1.91 -3.57
N MET A 8 -7.81 2.11 -3.47
CA MET A 8 -6.97 2.83 -4.45
C MET A 8 -7.18 4.34 -4.60
N ASN A 9 -8.12 4.96 -3.91
CA ASN A 9 -8.31 6.43 -3.89
C ASN A 9 -7.02 7.23 -3.63
N CYS A 10 -6.10 6.68 -2.83
CA CYS A 10 -4.83 7.36 -2.53
C CYS A 10 -3.88 7.44 -3.73
N ALA A 11 -3.96 6.52 -4.69
CA ALA A 11 -3.17 6.57 -5.92
C ALA A 11 -3.80 7.53 -6.93
N GLU A 12 -5.13 7.54 -7.05
CA GLU A 12 -5.86 8.42 -7.97
C GLU A 12 -5.82 9.89 -7.55
N ALA A 13 -5.92 10.16 -6.25
CA ALA A 13 -5.92 11.53 -5.73
C ALA A 13 -4.51 12.15 -5.64
N CYS A 14 -3.44 11.43 -5.99
CA CYS A 14 -2.09 11.91 -5.73
C CYS A 14 -1.67 12.97 -6.77
N PRO A 15 -1.46 14.24 -6.38
CA PRO A 15 -1.08 15.30 -7.30
C PRO A 15 0.40 15.22 -7.75
N LYS A 16 1.13 14.21 -7.26
CA LYS A 16 2.56 13.99 -7.53
C LYS A 16 2.80 12.68 -8.28
N ASP A 17 1.76 12.06 -8.82
CA ASP A 17 1.80 10.76 -9.51
C ASP A 17 2.51 9.65 -8.72
N LEU A 18 2.48 9.75 -7.39
CA LEU A 18 2.96 8.69 -6.52
C LEU A 18 1.87 7.62 -6.39
N ASN A 19 2.30 6.39 -6.13
CA ASN A 19 1.38 5.29 -5.86
C ASN A 19 1.54 4.79 -4.41
N PRO A 20 0.83 5.40 -3.44
CA PRO A 20 0.87 4.96 -2.04
C PRO A 20 0.36 3.53 -1.85
N ALA A 21 -0.57 3.07 -2.69
CA ALA A 21 -1.12 1.72 -2.60
C ALA A 21 -0.06 0.65 -2.90
N LYS A 22 0.83 0.90 -3.87
CA LYS A 22 1.98 0.03 -4.17
C LYS A 22 2.91 -0.10 -2.96
N ALA A 23 3.27 1.03 -2.33
CA ALA A 23 4.13 1.02 -1.14
C ALA A 23 3.48 0.25 0.03
N ILE A 24 2.18 0.43 0.25
CA ILE A 24 1.43 -0.33 1.27
C ILE A 24 1.44 -1.84 0.97
N ALA A 25 1.31 -2.24 -0.30
CA ALA A 25 1.36 -3.64 -0.69
C ALA A 25 2.73 -4.26 -0.42
N ASP A 26 3.82 -3.54 -0.72
CA ASP A 26 5.18 -4.01 -0.46
C ASP A 26 5.45 -4.15 1.04
N ILE A 27 4.97 -3.21 1.87
CA ILE A 27 5.05 -3.34 3.33
C ILE A 27 4.26 -4.57 3.82
N LYS A 28 3.05 -4.83 3.28
CA LYS A 28 2.27 -6.04 3.63
C LYS A 28 3.06 -7.31 3.31
N ARG A 29 3.69 -7.38 2.13
CA ARG A 29 4.55 -8.51 1.74
C ARG A 29 5.73 -8.69 2.70
N LEU A 30 6.41 -7.61 3.07
CA LEU A 30 7.52 -7.67 4.02
C LEU A 30 7.09 -8.16 5.41
N LEU A 31 5.91 -7.74 5.89
CA LEU A 31 5.38 -8.24 7.17
C LEU A 31 5.04 -9.74 7.12
N VAL A 32 4.51 -10.24 5.99
CA VAL A 32 4.27 -11.68 5.81
C VAL A 32 5.60 -12.44 5.77
N LYS A 33 6.59 -11.95 5.01
CA LYS A 33 7.93 -12.56 4.95
C LYS A 33 8.65 -12.62 6.30
N ARG A 34 8.40 -11.66 7.21
CA ARG A 34 9.00 -11.64 8.56
C ARG A 34 8.36 -12.63 9.54
N ARG A 35 7.16 -13.15 9.21
CA ARG A 35 6.40 -14.07 10.08
C ARG A 35 6.59 -15.54 9.70
N ILE A 36 7.35 -15.80 8.64
CA ILE A 36 7.77 -17.11 8.15
C ILE A 36 9.25 -17.24 8.50
#